data_AF-A0A7J4CTB8-F1
#
_entry.id   AF-A0A7J4CTB8-F1
#
_cell.length_a   1.000
_cell.length_b   1.000
_cell.length_c   1.000
_cell.angle_alpha   90.00
_cell.angle_beta   90.00
_cell.angle_gamma   90.00
#
_symmetry.space_group_name_H-M   'P 1'
#
loop_
_entity.id
_entity.type
_entity.pdbx_description
1 polymer ?
#
loop_
_entity_poly.entity_id
_entity_poly.type
_entity_poly.pdbx_seq_one_letter_code
_entity_poly.pdbx_strand_id
1 'polypeptide(L)'
;MEWEILVVSHGVNRVWVISDPGDWDTDDDGLTDFKEFNSVCDMGSNASNSDTDNDGLDDYHEATIGHIWQDTGENYSTSPCMDDTDNDGLVDGEELEIGADGYETHANNSDTDDDGLIDGQEALYIPRPWQSATDPTNNDSDGDGMLDGWEMQVESLEENSNSHSLWVVRDMWLPPGCESMNECGLDAGGYMWNNWLKGFIEVKKYEIHEMNLSGFQMPTNSKCSCDGRWALDPAEGSLDDALYDVDNDTLTNSAEAPDRWNTNPVDDDTDHDLLPDGWEVYYSMLAIQSGLVDNATLESYGARGPMDPALIDSDFDGINDGDEDPDLDGLNRTSLLNKYCPGHDDPTSSDCNIDPTTPDGKRFYDNLENFTNFEEYENGTNPISNDTDGDDWNDGPEVYYQDHDNDGMATGWEYYFEFDPMDSVDRNIDSDGDGHVNYCEYKWDTNPRDPLSYPGQGQNCDWYNE
;
A
#
# COMPACT_ATOMS: atom_id res chain seq x y z
N MET A 1 -49.85 6.50 30.15
CA MET A 1 -50.13 7.40 28.98
C MET A 1 -49.69 6.66 27.72
N GLU A 2 -49.98 7.15 26.51
CA GLU A 2 -49.52 6.50 25.26
C GLU A 2 -48.57 7.44 24.53
N TRP A 3 -47.37 6.96 24.19
CA TRP A 3 -46.39 7.64 23.34
C TRP A 3 -45.65 6.62 22.47
N GLU A 4 -44.85 7.12 21.53
CA GLU A 4 -44.05 6.30 20.61
C GLU A 4 -42.57 6.56 20.90
N ILE A 5 -41.78 5.48 20.96
CA ILE A 5 -40.33 5.50 21.12
C ILE A 5 -39.65 4.86 19.92
N LEU A 6 -38.33 5.07 19.80
CA LEU A 6 -37.47 4.33 18.88
C LEU A 6 -36.57 3.42 19.69
N VAL A 7 -36.55 2.14 19.29
CA VAL A 7 -35.67 1.11 19.84
C VAL A 7 -34.82 0.61 18.68
N VAL A 8 -33.51 0.60 18.88
CA VAL A 8 -32.55 0.01 17.95
C VAL A 8 -32.37 -1.42 18.40
N SER A 9 -32.94 -2.36 17.64
CA SER A 9 -32.73 -3.78 17.83
C SER A 9 -32.72 -4.51 16.49
N HIS A 10 -31.52 -4.88 16.03
CA HIS A 10 -31.27 -5.37 14.68
C HIS A 10 -31.93 -4.47 13.61
N GLY A 11 -31.83 -3.15 13.81
CA GLY A 11 -32.49 -2.09 13.04
C GLY A 11 -33.42 -1.20 13.89
N VAL A 12 -33.91 -0.10 13.30
CA VAL A 12 -34.71 0.90 14.04
C VAL A 12 -36.20 0.56 14.04
N ASN A 13 -36.73 0.21 15.22
CA ASN A 13 -38.12 -0.16 15.45
C ASN A 13 -38.91 0.96 16.17
N ARG A 14 -40.17 1.19 15.76
CA ARG A 14 -41.10 2.09 16.46
C ARG A 14 -41.96 1.28 17.42
N VAL A 15 -41.89 1.60 18.71
CA VAL A 15 -42.62 0.89 19.76
C VAL A 15 -43.63 1.83 20.41
N TRP A 16 -44.85 1.35 20.63
CA TRP A 16 -45.88 2.07 21.37
C TRP A 16 -45.82 1.70 22.84
N VAL A 17 -45.55 2.69 23.69
CA VAL A 17 -45.41 2.50 25.13
C VAL A 17 -46.73 2.80 25.83
N ILE A 18 -47.09 1.95 26.79
CA ILE A 18 -48.31 2.09 27.59
C ILE A 18 -47.93 2.07 29.07
N SER A 19 -47.96 3.25 29.70
CA SER A 19 -47.69 3.36 31.13
C SER A 19 -48.99 3.39 31.97
N ASP A 20 -49.01 2.78 33.16
CA ASP A 20 -50.15 2.79 34.08
C ASP A 20 -50.15 4.10 34.91
N PRO A 21 -51.11 5.02 34.73
CA PRO A 21 -51.16 6.27 35.49
C PRO A 21 -51.36 6.11 37.00
N GLY A 22 -51.75 4.91 37.45
CA GLY A 22 -51.91 4.55 38.86
C GLY A 22 -50.66 3.94 39.48
N ASP A 23 -49.70 3.52 38.66
CA ASP A 23 -48.38 3.08 39.08
C ASP A 23 -47.33 4.18 38.82
N TRP A 24 -46.23 4.11 39.55
CA TRP A 24 -45.13 5.08 39.43
C TRP A 24 -43.94 4.52 38.64
N ASP A 25 -43.91 3.20 38.48
CA ASP A 25 -42.95 2.34 37.81
C ASP A 25 -43.80 1.14 37.32
N THR A 26 -44.10 1.10 36.02
CA THR A 26 -45.16 0.23 35.48
C THR A 26 -44.69 -1.21 35.25
N ASP A 27 -43.41 -1.42 34.99
CA ASP A 27 -42.77 -2.72 34.76
C ASP A 27 -41.87 -3.19 35.92
N ASP A 28 -41.78 -2.39 36.99
CA ASP A 28 -41.09 -2.72 38.25
C ASP A 28 -39.57 -2.93 38.08
N ASP A 29 -38.93 -2.27 37.12
CA ASP A 29 -37.49 -2.35 36.85
C ASP A 29 -36.67 -1.41 37.76
N GLY A 30 -37.31 -0.41 38.37
CA GLY A 30 -36.70 0.59 39.25
C GLY A 30 -36.49 1.97 38.62
N LEU A 31 -36.75 2.13 37.32
CA LEU A 31 -36.99 3.41 36.69
C LEU A 31 -38.44 3.86 36.92
N THR A 32 -38.71 5.13 36.65
CA THR A 32 -40.08 5.64 36.77
C THR A 32 -40.60 5.94 35.39
N ASP A 33 -41.91 5.78 35.17
CA ASP A 33 -42.58 6.13 33.91
C ASP A 33 -42.12 7.49 33.34
N PHE A 34 -41.86 8.46 34.25
CA PHE A 34 -41.40 9.80 33.89
C PHE A 34 -39.92 9.83 33.44
N LYS A 35 -39.04 9.09 34.11
CA LYS A 35 -37.63 8.98 33.72
C LYS A 35 -37.51 8.30 32.37
N GLU A 36 -38.20 7.20 32.18
CA GLU A 36 -38.19 6.42 30.95
C GLU A 36 -38.67 7.29 29.79
N PHE A 37 -39.78 8.02 29.95
CA PHE A 37 -40.28 8.94 28.94
C PHE A 37 -39.32 10.09 28.57
N ASN A 38 -38.48 10.57 29.49
CA ASN A 38 -37.85 11.90 29.35
C ASN A 38 -36.32 11.94 29.49
N SER A 39 -35.67 10.93 30.04
CA SER A 39 -34.26 11.05 30.46
C SER A 39 -33.40 9.80 30.27
N VAL A 40 -33.97 8.68 29.87
CA VAL A 40 -33.23 7.42 29.67
C VAL A 40 -32.61 7.39 28.27
N CYS A 41 -33.42 7.65 27.25
CA CYS A 41 -32.98 7.78 25.85
C CYS A 41 -33.51 9.08 25.20
N ASP A 42 -33.01 9.43 24.01
CA ASP A 42 -33.43 10.63 23.26
C ASP A 42 -34.95 10.71 22.99
N MET A 43 -35.61 9.55 22.84
CA MET A 43 -37.08 9.43 22.74
C MET A 43 -37.73 8.69 23.92
N GLY A 44 -36.92 8.32 24.92
CA GLY A 44 -37.31 7.53 26.08
C GLY A 44 -37.28 6.01 25.86
N SER A 45 -37.21 5.28 26.98
CA SER A 45 -37.31 3.80 27.03
C SER A 45 -38.76 3.36 27.30
N ASN A 46 -39.00 2.06 27.36
CA ASN A 46 -40.33 1.48 27.42
C ASN A 46 -40.79 1.18 28.85
N ALA A 47 -41.55 2.12 29.44
CA ALA A 47 -42.27 2.02 30.72
C ALA A 47 -43.34 0.94 30.82
N SER A 48 -43.20 -0.18 30.14
CA SER A 48 -44.03 -1.38 30.30
C SER A 48 -43.24 -2.65 29.98
N ASN A 49 -41.94 -2.51 29.75
CA ASN A 49 -40.99 -3.54 29.43
C ASN A 49 -39.65 -3.20 30.08
N SER A 50 -39.28 -3.97 31.10
CA SER A 50 -38.06 -3.74 31.90
C SER A 50 -36.74 -3.84 31.13
N ASP A 51 -36.78 -4.34 29.90
CA ASP A 51 -35.63 -4.55 29.00
C ASP A 51 -36.09 -4.12 27.59
N THR A 52 -35.88 -2.84 27.28
CA THR A 52 -36.54 -2.15 26.16
C THR A 52 -36.09 -2.67 24.80
N ASP A 53 -34.80 -2.93 24.61
CA ASP A 53 -34.19 -3.43 23.36
C ASP A 53 -34.04 -4.95 23.31
N ASN A 54 -34.18 -5.66 24.43
CA ASN A 54 -34.16 -7.12 24.55
C ASN A 54 -32.77 -7.73 24.33
N ASP A 55 -31.73 -7.02 24.74
CA ASP A 55 -30.34 -7.51 24.74
C ASP A 55 -30.05 -8.42 25.96
N GLY A 56 -30.92 -8.39 26.98
CA GLY A 56 -30.80 -9.17 28.21
C GLY A 56 -30.40 -8.35 29.45
N LEU A 57 -30.22 -7.05 29.31
CA LEU A 57 -30.01 -6.09 30.38
C LEU A 57 -31.32 -5.35 30.69
N ASP A 58 -31.47 -4.88 31.93
CA ASP A 58 -32.66 -4.08 32.29
C ASP A 58 -32.34 -2.59 32.24
N ASP A 59 -33.33 -1.79 31.82
CA ASP A 59 -33.15 -0.37 31.54
C ASP A 59 -32.56 0.39 32.75
N TYR A 60 -32.97 -0.01 33.97
CA TYR A 60 -32.47 0.59 35.21
C TYR A 60 -30.96 0.32 35.42
N HIS A 61 -30.49 -0.90 35.19
CA HIS A 61 -29.08 -1.25 35.33
C HIS A 61 -28.25 -0.44 34.35
N GLU A 62 -28.61 -0.44 33.08
CA GLU A 62 -27.87 0.25 32.02
C GLU A 62 -27.81 1.77 32.22
N ALA A 63 -28.96 2.43 32.45
CA ALA A 63 -29.00 3.89 32.56
C ALA A 63 -28.61 4.47 33.94
N THR A 64 -28.72 3.69 35.02
CA THR A 64 -28.51 4.23 36.39
C THR A 64 -27.36 3.56 37.14
N ILE A 65 -27.21 2.24 37.07
CA ILE A 65 -26.16 1.52 37.81
C ILE A 65 -24.85 1.52 37.00
N GLY A 66 -24.93 1.26 35.71
CA GLY A 66 -23.82 0.99 34.82
C GLY A 66 -23.13 -0.35 35.12
N HIS A 67 -22.03 -0.56 34.41
CA HIS A 67 -21.18 -1.74 34.46
C HIS A 67 -19.78 -1.35 34.95
N ILE A 68 -18.98 -2.35 35.31
CA ILE A 68 -17.59 -2.14 35.72
C ILE A 68 -16.72 -3.01 34.83
N TRP A 69 -15.83 -2.38 34.06
CA TRP A 69 -14.88 -3.11 33.24
C TRP A 69 -13.87 -3.83 34.13
N GLN A 70 -13.72 -5.15 33.95
CA GLN A 70 -12.98 -5.97 34.91
C GLN A 70 -11.49 -5.61 34.96
N ASP A 71 -10.91 -5.18 33.84
CA ASP A 71 -9.47 -4.93 33.74
C ASP A 71 -9.05 -3.57 34.30
N THR A 72 -9.78 -2.50 33.97
CA THR A 72 -9.45 -1.14 34.42
C THR A 72 -10.18 -0.75 35.71
N GLY A 73 -11.31 -1.40 36.01
CA GLY A 73 -12.23 -1.00 37.07
C GLY A 73 -13.00 0.28 36.75
N GLU A 74 -13.06 0.67 35.48
CA GLU A 74 -13.83 1.82 35.01
C GLU A 74 -15.32 1.54 35.05
N ASN A 75 -16.10 2.56 35.43
CA ASN A 75 -17.55 2.50 35.34
C ASN A 75 -18.00 3.02 33.98
N TYR A 76 -18.76 2.21 33.26
CA TYR A 76 -19.35 2.56 31.98
C TYR A 76 -20.84 2.21 31.97
N SER A 77 -21.54 2.59 30.90
CA SER A 77 -22.97 2.33 30.74
C SER A 77 -23.27 2.03 29.29
N THR A 78 -24.21 1.12 29.07
CA THR A 78 -24.85 0.81 27.79
C THR A 78 -26.13 1.63 27.65
N SER A 79 -26.76 1.54 26.49
CA SER A 79 -27.95 2.29 26.11
C SER A 79 -29.19 1.40 26.20
N PRO A 80 -30.18 1.69 27.07
CA PRO A 80 -31.44 0.94 27.21
C PRO A 80 -32.40 0.94 26.02
N CYS A 81 -31.94 1.33 24.86
CA CYS A 81 -32.76 1.43 23.67
C CYS A 81 -31.95 1.09 22.42
N MET A 82 -30.75 0.54 22.59
CA MET A 82 -29.84 0.11 21.56
C MET A 82 -29.21 -1.19 22.04
N ASP A 83 -29.52 -2.29 21.36
CA ASP A 83 -29.03 -3.62 21.70
C ASP A 83 -27.51 -3.79 21.54
N ASP A 84 -26.85 -2.81 20.91
CA ASP A 84 -25.43 -2.77 20.56
C ASP A 84 -24.96 -1.30 20.64
N THR A 85 -24.47 -0.89 21.81
CA THR A 85 -24.27 0.53 22.16
C THR A 85 -23.15 1.19 21.34
N ASP A 86 -22.08 0.47 21.02
CA ASP A 86 -20.95 0.98 20.23
C ASP A 86 -21.01 0.61 18.74
N ASN A 87 -21.96 -0.23 18.34
CA ASN A 87 -22.27 -0.62 16.97
C ASN A 87 -21.16 -1.47 16.30
N ASP A 88 -20.50 -2.34 17.06
CA ASP A 88 -19.49 -3.26 16.53
C ASP A 88 -20.09 -4.57 15.99
N GLY A 89 -21.37 -4.84 16.28
CA GLY A 89 -22.14 -6.01 15.87
C GLY A 89 -22.33 -7.07 16.95
N LEU A 90 -21.74 -6.90 18.13
CA LEU A 90 -22.03 -7.68 19.34
C LEU A 90 -23.17 -7.02 20.11
N VAL A 91 -23.87 -7.81 20.93
CA VAL A 91 -25.01 -7.34 21.71
C VAL A 91 -24.54 -7.03 23.12
N ASP A 92 -24.89 -5.87 23.67
CA ASP A 92 -24.39 -5.37 24.97
C ASP A 92 -24.50 -6.44 26.09
N GLY A 93 -25.63 -7.14 26.15
CA GLY A 93 -25.86 -8.23 27.11
C GLY A 93 -24.99 -9.48 26.91
N GLU A 94 -24.53 -9.77 25.68
CA GLU A 94 -23.56 -10.84 25.38
C GLU A 94 -22.16 -10.46 25.86
N GLU A 95 -21.73 -9.24 25.62
CA GLU A 95 -20.37 -8.78 25.91
C GLU A 95 -20.04 -8.77 27.42
N LEU A 96 -21.07 -8.62 28.26
CA LEU A 96 -20.96 -8.65 29.72
C LEU A 96 -20.87 -10.06 30.34
N GLU A 97 -21.27 -11.10 29.61
CA GLU A 97 -21.33 -12.48 30.10
C GLU A 97 -20.92 -13.44 28.97
N ILE A 98 -19.81 -14.17 29.14
CA ILE A 98 -19.24 -15.11 28.13
C ILE A 98 -20.28 -15.61 27.12
N GLY A 99 -20.23 -15.03 25.93
CA GLY A 99 -21.21 -15.14 24.87
C GLY A 99 -21.22 -16.45 24.10
N ALA A 100 -21.81 -16.40 22.90
CA ALA A 100 -21.79 -17.51 21.96
C ALA A 100 -20.42 -17.66 21.28
N ASP A 101 -19.68 -16.56 21.15
CA ASP A 101 -18.31 -16.50 20.66
C ASP A 101 -17.28 -16.95 21.71
N GLY A 102 -17.56 -16.75 23.00
CA GLY A 102 -16.73 -17.16 24.11
C GLY A 102 -15.87 -16.06 24.72
N TYR A 103 -16.09 -14.80 24.35
CA TYR A 103 -15.34 -13.64 24.85
C TYR A 103 -16.21 -12.76 25.76
N GLU A 104 -15.58 -11.93 26.58
CA GLU A 104 -16.20 -10.83 27.33
C GLU A 104 -15.50 -9.56 26.84
N THR A 105 -16.23 -8.68 26.16
CA THR A 105 -15.73 -7.45 25.53
C THR A 105 -16.36 -6.22 26.17
N HIS A 106 -15.89 -5.03 25.80
CA HIS A 106 -16.31 -3.79 26.40
C HIS A 106 -17.48 -3.18 25.62
N ALA A 107 -18.72 -3.48 26.03
CA ALA A 107 -20.00 -3.09 25.40
C ALA A 107 -20.32 -1.59 25.14
N ASN A 108 -19.34 -0.69 25.23
CA ASN A 108 -19.50 0.67 24.68
C ASN A 108 -18.20 1.21 24.09
N ASN A 109 -17.29 0.30 23.79
CA ASN A 109 -16.02 0.50 23.13
C ASN A 109 -15.86 -0.61 22.09
N SER A 110 -16.09 -0.27 20.83
CA SER A 110 -16.15 -1.21 19.69
C SER A 110 -14.85 -1.97 19.37
N ASP A 111 -13.76 -1.69 20.07
CA ASP A 111 -12.41 -2.23 19.87
C ASP A 111 -11.77 -2.33 21.26
N THR A 112 -11.98 -3.48 21.92
CA THR A 112 -11.70 -3.68 23.34
C THR A 112 -10.21 -3.66 23.66
N ASP A 113 -9.36 -4.08 22.74
CA ASP A 113 -7.91 -4.16 22.92
C ASP A 113 -7.08 -3.09 22.17
N ASP A 114 -7.76 -2.16 21.51
CA ASP A 114 -7.22 -0.96 20.85
C ASP A 114 -6.25 -1.28 19.70
N ASP A 115 -6.54 -2.31 18.90
CA ASP A 115 -5.67 -2.77 17.81
C ASP A 115 -6.12 -2.30 16.41
N GLY A 116 -7.33 -1.76 16.30
CA GLY A 116 -7.94 -1.26 15.08
C GLY A 116 -8.90 -2.23 14.38
N LEU A 117 -9.05 -3.47 14.86
CA LEU A 117 -10.11 -4.40 14.48
C LEU A 117 -11.25 -4.28 15.49
N ILE A 118 -12.49 -4.19 15.02
CA ILE A 118 -13.63 -4.10 15.94
C ILE A 118 -14.02 -5.49 16.45
N ASP A 119 -14.44 -5.61 17.71
CA ASP A 119 -14.60 -6.92 18.39
C ASP A 119 -15.55 -7.86 17.61
N GLY A 120 -16.65 -7.32 17.09
CA GLY A 120 -17.58 -8.06 16.23
C GLY A 120 -16.94 -8.62 14.95
N GLN A 121 -15.95 -7.94 14.37
CA GLN A 121 -15.18 -8.40 13.19
C GLN A 121 -14.11 -9.45 13.54
N GLU A 122 -13.74 -9.57 14.80
CA GLU A 122 -12.81 -10.59 15.28
C GLU A 122 -13.51 -11.92 15.49
N ALA A 123 -14.66 -11.86 16.17
CA ALA A 123 -15.38 -13.04 16.64
C ALA A 123 -16.43 -13.57 15.63
N LEU A 124 -17.29 -12.71 15.09
CA LEU A 124 -18.52 -13.12 14.38
C LEU A 124 -18.54 -12.75 12.88
N TYR A 125 -18.08 -11.55 12.53
CA TYR A 125 -18.23 -10.93 11.21
C TYR A 125 -16.89 -10.73 10.49
N ILE A 126 -16.04 -11.74 10.56
CA ILE A 126 -14.68 -11.74 10.00
C ILE A 126 -14.60 -11.08 8.61
N PRO A 127 -13.77 -10.03 8.42
CA PRO A 127 -13.79 -9.15 7.24
C PRO A 127 -13.25 -9.80 5.95
N ARG A 128 -12.62 -10.98 6.06
CA ARG A 128 -12.05 -11.72 4.93
C ARG A 128 -12.44 -13.20 4.91
N PRO A 129 -12.57 -13.84 3.74
CA PRO A 129 -12.99 -15.23 3.63
C PRO A 129 -11.94 -16.18 4.20
N TRP A 130 -12.40 -17.34 4.67
CA TRP A 130 -11.55 -18.45 5.13
C TRP A 130 -10.67 -18.21 6.35
N GLN A 131 -10.55 -16.97 6.80
CA GLN A 131 -9.97 -16.57 8.07
C GLN A 131 -10.67 -17.22 9.26
N SER A 132 -9.92 -17.49 10.31
CA SER A 132 -10.44 -17.92 11.62
C SER A 132 -10.50 -16.70 12.54
N ALA A 133 -11.31 -16.77 13.59
CA ALA A 133 -11.46 -15.67 14.53
C ALA A 133 -10.13 -15.33 15.23
N THR A 134 -9.97 -14.06 15.58
CA THR A 134 -8.99 -13.52 16.53
C THR A 134 -9.62 -13.40 17.91
N ASP A 135 -8.84 -13.06 18.93
CA ASP A 135 -9.30 -12.82 20.30
C ASP A 135 -9.48 -11.32 20.51
N PRO A 136 -10.72 -10.80 20.64
CA PRO A 136 -11.00 -9.37 20.75
C PRO A 136 -10.54 -8.72 22.07
N THR A 137 -9.84 -9.48 22.91
CA THR A 137 -9.25 -8.98 24.16
C THR A 137 -7.73 -9.01 24.13
N ASN A 138 -7.14 -9.36 22.98
CA ASN A 138 -5.72 -9.50 22.78
C ASN A 138 -5.28 -9.04 21.38
N ASN A 139 -4.70 -7.85 21.35
CA ASN A 139 -4.27 -7.12 20.15
C ASN A 139 -3.19 -7.76 19.25
N ASP A 140 -2.80 -8.99 19.52
CA ASP A 140 -1.81 -9.80 18.79
C ASP A 140 -2.13 -11.28 19.11
N SER A 141 -3.15 -11.79 18.43
CA SER A 141 -3.77 -13.08 18.72
C SER A 141 -2.87 -14.29 18.48
N ASP A 142 -1.97 -14.21 17.50
CA ASP A 142 -1.02 -15.27 17.20
C ASP A 142 0.34 -15.10 17.91
N GLY A 143 0.62 -13.92 18.45
CA GLY A 143 1.77 -13.60 19.28
C GLY A 143 3.06 -13.38 18.49
N ASP A 144 2.97 -12.99 17.22
CA ASP A 144 4.12 -12.76 16.36
C ASP A 144 4.64 -11.30 16.40
N GLY A 145 3.88 -10.40 17.03
CA GLY A 145 4.23 -9.01 17.29
C GLY A 145 3.64 -8.01 16.28
N MET A 146 2.80 -8.45 15.36
CA MET A 146 1.93 -7.61 14.53
C MET A 146 0.55 -7.47 15.18
N LEU A 147 -0.18 -6.40 14.85
CA LEU A 147 -1.53 -6.18 15.41
C LEU A 147 -2.58 -6.80 14.50
N ASP A 148 -3.60 -7.45 15.06
CA ASP A 148 -4.60 -8.18 14.28
C ASP A 148 -5.34 -7.23 13.32
N GLY A 149 -5.74 -6.06 13.80
CA GLY A 149 -6.36 -5.00 13.00
C GLY A 149 -5.50 -4.46 11.86
N TRP A 150 -4.17 -4.44 12.03
CA TRP A 150 -3.26 -4.04 10.96
C TRP A 150 -3.11 -5.14 9.92
N GLU A 151 -2.96 -6.40 10.32
CA GLU A 151 -2.82 -7.54 9.40
C GLU A 151 -4.10 -7.83 8.60
N MET A 152 -5.26 -7.62 9.21
CA MET A 152 -6.57 -7.88 8.61
C MET A 152 -7.18 -6.66 7.91
N GLN A 153 -6.38 -5.62 7.68
CA GLN A 153 -6.86 -4.41 7.00
C GLN A 153 -7.44 -4.74 5.62
N VAL A 154 -8.65 -4.21 5.38
CA VAL A 154 -9.41 -4.30 4.14
C VAL A 154 -9.61 -2.90 3.57
N GLU A 155 -9.87 -2.80 2.26
CA GLU A 155 -10.04 -1.48 1.62
C GLU A 155 -11.33 -0.80 2.09
N SER A 156 -11.19 0.38 2.69
CA SER A 156 -12.26 1.22 3.20
C SER A 156 -12.08 2.67 2.78
N LEU A 157 -13.05 3.19 2.03
CA LEU A 157 -13.07 4.62 1.66
C LEU A 157 -13.43 5.52 2.84
N GLU A 158 -14.14 5.00 3.83
CA GLU A 158 -14.54 5.77 5.01
C GLU A 158 -13.38 5.92 5.99
N GLU A 159 -12.58 4.86 6.14
CA GLU A 159 -11.38 4.85 7.01
C GLU A 159 -10.10 5.25 6.27
N ASN A 160 -10.15 5.41 4.94
CA ASN A 160 -8.99 5.71 4.09
C ASN A 160 -7.86 4.68 4.25
N SER A 161 -8.25 3.39 4.28
CA SER A 161 -7.34 2.26 4.38
C SER A 161 -7.08 1.59 3.03
N ASN A 162 -5.87 1.05 2.89
CA ASN A 162 -5.54 0.11 1.82
C ASN A 162 -5.81 -1.32 2.31
N SER A 163 -5.73 -2.31 1.43
CA SER A 163 -5.90 -3.70 1.84
C SER A 163 -4.54 -4.34 2.05
N HIS A 164 -4.35 -4.98 3.21
CA HIS A 164 -3.24 -5.90 3.48
C HIS A 164 -3.64 -7.37 3.21
N SER A 165 -4.90 -7.59 2.81
CA SER A 165 -5.47 -8.92 2.64
C SER A 165 -5.04 -9.55 1.30
N LEU A 166 -3.80 -10.03 1.22
CA LEU A 166 -3.26 -10.79 0.09
C LEU A 166 -3.46 -12.30 0.28
N TRP A 167 -4.24 -12.91 -0.61
CA TRP A 167 -4.42 -14.37 -0.64
C TRP A 167 -3.39 -15.03 -1.55
N VAL A 168 -2.51 -15.85 -0.97
CA VAL A 168 -1.47 -16.58 -1.69
C VAL A 168 -1.94 -18.00 -1.96
N VAL A 169 -1.81 -18.47 -3.20
CA VAL A 169 -2.28 -19.80 -3.60
C VAL A 169 -1.44 -20.41 -4.72
N ARG A 170 -1.10 -21.70 -4.59
CA ARG A 170 -0.21 -22.42 -5.54
C ARG A 170 -0.92 -23.26 -6.59
N ASP A 171 -2.23 -23.44 -6.44
CA ASP A 171 -3.06 -24.23 -7.34
C ASP A 171 -4.23 -23.41 -7.88
N MET A 172 -4.88 -23.91 -8.93
CA MET A 172 -6.15 -23.35 -9.36
C MET A 172 -7.21 -23.50 -8.28
N TRP A 173 -7.98 -22.45 -8.02
CA TRP A 173 -8.91 -22.37 -6.89
C TRP A 173 -10.22 -21.68 -7.28
N LEU A 174 -11.23 -21.87 -6.44
CA LEU A 174 -12.54 -21.24 -6.61
C LEU A 174 -12.70 -20.13 -5.57
N PRO A 175 -12.86 -18.86 -5.98
CA PRO A 175 -13.15 -17.79 -5.05
C PRO A 175 -14.56 -17.96 -4.43
N PRO A 176 -14.82 -17.35 -3.25
CA PRO A 176 -16.13 -17.40 -2.61
C PRO A 176 -17.24 -16.95 -3.58
N GLY A 177 -18.33 -17.71 -3.63
CA GLY A 177 -19.44 -17.47 -4.56
C GLY A 177 -19.26 -18.02 -5.98
N CYS A 178 -18.07 -18.56 -6.31
CA CYS A 178 -17.84 -19.23 -7.59
C CYS A 178 -18.18 -20.73 -7.52
N GLU A 179 -19.05 -21.20 -8.42
CA GLU A 179 -19.42 -22.63 -8.50
C GLU A 179 -18.69 -23.40 -9.62
N SER A 180 -18.00 -22.71 -10.53
CA SER A 180 -17.42 -23.32 -11.75
C SER A 180 -16.04 -22.76 -12.07
N MET A 181 -15.05 -23.66 -12.13
CA MET A 181 -13.66 -23.34 -12.49
C MET A 181 -13.53 -22.73 -13.89
N ASN A 182 -14.46 -23.04 -14.80
CA ASN A 182 -14.44 -22.52 -16.16
C ASN A 182 -15.05 -21.11 -16.28
N GLU A 183 -15.78 -20.64 -15.28
CA GLU A 183 -16.50 -19.36 -15.33
C GLU A 183 -15.80 -18.27 -14.51
N CYS A 184 -15.30 -18.62 -13.32
CA CYS A 184 -14.71 -17.69 -12.36
C CYS A 184 -13.57 -18.33 -11.55
N GLY A 185 -13.02 -19.44 -12.04
CA GLY A 185 -11.84 -20.06 -11.42
C GLY A 185 -10.61 -19.21 -11.66
N LEU A 186 -9.79 -19.09 -10.63
CA LEU A 186 -8.55 -18.34 -10.65
C LEU A 186 -7.37 -19.32 -10.63
N ASP A 187 -6.29 -18.97 -11.31
CA ASP A 187 -5.05 -19.74 -11.29
C ASP A 187 -4.16 -19.37 -10.09
N ALA A 188 -3.01 -20.00 -9.98
CA ALA A 188 -2.07 -19.75 -8.89
C ALA A 188 -1.51 -18.32 -8.95
N GLY A 189 -1.28 -17.70 -7.80
CA GLY A 189 -0.81 -16.31 -7.69
C GLY A 189 -1.10 -15.69 -6.32
N GLY A 190 -0.83 -14.40 -6.20
CA GLY A 190 -1.26 -13.54 -5.10
C GLY A 190 -2.46 -12.70 -5.54
N TYR A 191 -3.57 -12.77 -4.79
CA TYR A 191 -4.81 -12.06 -5.09
C TYR A 191 -5.24 -11.16 -3.94
N MET A 192 -5.45 -9.88 -4.22
CA MET A 192 -5.93 -8.93 -3.24
C MET A 192 -7.42 -9.14 -2.96
N TRP A 193 -7.76 -9.21 -1.69
CA TRP A 193 -9.12 -9.15 -1.19
C TRP A 193 -9.50 -7.71 -0.86
N ASN A 194 -10.66 -7.28 -1.35
CA ASN A 194 -11.12 -5.91 -1.14
C ASN A 194 -11.97 -5.82 0.13
N ASN A 195 -13.19 -6.36 0.08
CA ASN A 195 -14.14 -6.52 1.18
C ASN A 195 -15.29 -7.42 0.70
N TRP A 196 -16.25 -7.75 1.58
CA TRP A 196 -17.39 -8.60 1.22
C TRP A 196 -18.32 -8.06 0.12
N LEU A 197 -18.26 -6.76 -0.20
CA LEU A 197 -19.07 -6.15 -1.27
C LEU A 197 -18.44 -6.33 -2.65
N LYS A 198 -17.13 -6.13 -2.77
CA LYS A 198 -16.39 -6.21 -4.04
C LYS A 198 -15.76 -7.58 -4.29
N GLY A 199 -15.39 -8.30 -3.22
CA GLY A 199 -14.74 -9.60 -3.30
C GLY A 199 -13.24 -9.52 -3.64
N PHE A 200 -12.72 -10.62 -4.22
CA PHE A 200 -11.35 -10.67 -4.74
C PHE A 200 -11.21 -9.84 -6.03
N ILE A 201 -10.08 -9.17 -6.17
CA ILE A 201 -9.68 -8.56 -7.44
C ILE A 201 -9.28 -9.68 -8.40
N GLU A 202 -9.99 -9.81 -9.52
CA GLU A 202 -9.78 -10.89 -10.52
C GLU A 202 -8.48 -10.75 -11.35
N VAL A 203 -7.60 -9.83 -10.94
CA VAL A 203 -6.26 -9.62 -11.50
C VAL A 203 -5.27 -9.95 -10.40
N LYS A 204 -4.30 -10.81 -10.69
CA LYS A 204 -3.22 -11.11 -9.75
C LYS A 204 -2.44 -9.83 -9.47
N LYS A 205 -2.13 -9.60 -8.19
CA LYS A 205 -1.14 -8.60 -7.78
C LYS A 205 0.26 -9.11 -8.08
N TYR A 206 0.53 -10.38 -7.73
CA TYR A 206 1.81 -11.03 -7.98
C TYR A 206 1.66 -12.43 -8.59
N GLU A 207 2.58 -12.77 -9.48
CA GLU A 207 2.85 -14.14 -9.89
C GLU A 207 3.68 -14.87 -8.81
N ILE A 208 3.58 -16.20 -8.79
CA ILE A 208 4.27 -17.02 -7.76
C ILE A 208 5.80 -16.87 -7.80
N HIS A 209 6.37 -16.47 -8.94
CA HIS A 209 7.81 -16.25 -9.06
C HIS A 209 8.27 -14.85 -8.65
N GLU A 210 7.33 -13.92 -8.43
CA GLU A 210 7.60 -12.55 -7.98
C GLU A 210 7.63 -12.50 -6.45
N MET A 211 6.74 -13.25 -5.79
CA MET A 211 6.68 -13.33 -4.33
C MET A 211 7.85 -14.14 -3.71
N ASN A 212 8.34 -13.69 -2.56
CA ASN A 212 9.36 -14.42 -1.78
C ASN A 212 8.73 -15.42 -0.80
N LEU A 213 8.32 -16.57 -1.36
CA LEU A 213 7.71 -17.67 -0.58
C LEU A 213 8.73 -18.58 0.13
N SER A 214 9.93 -18.08 0.43
CA SER A 214 11.01 -18.86 1.04
C SER A 214 10.71 -19.17 2.51
N GLY A 215 10.43 -20.43 2.82
CA GLY A 215 10.05 -20.84 4.19
C GLY A 215 8.55 -20.70 4.48
N PHE A 216 7.82 -19.93 3.66
CA PHE A 216 6.37 -19.77 3.73
C PHE A 216 5.66 -21.11 3.53
N GLN A 217 5.06 -21.64 4.59
CA GLN A 217 4.37 -22.92 4.57
C GLN A 217 2.98 -22.77 3.98
N MET A 218 2.67 -23.57 2.96
CA MET A 218 1.37 -23.55 2.30
C MET A 218 0.52 -24.75 2.77
N PRO A 219 -0.40 -24.55 3.73
CA PRO A 219 -1.29 -25.61 4.15
C PRO A 219 -2.35 -25.89 3.07
N THR A 220 -2.83 -27.14 3.02
CA THR A 220 -4.00 -27.47 2.22
C THR A 220 -5.25 -26.92 2.89
N ASN A 221 -5.94 -26.00 2.22
CA ASN A 221 -7.15 -25.38 2.70
C ASN A 221 -8.39 -26.05 2.08
N SER A 222 -9.16 -26.74 2.93
CA SER A 222 -10.36 -27.45 2.52
C SER A 222 -11.51 -26.54 2.07
N LYS A 223 -11.53 -25.27 2.48
CA LYS A 223 -12.59 -24.32 2.14
C LYS A 223 -12.49 -23.84 0.68
N CYS A 224 -11.28 -23.69 0.14
CA CYS A 224 -11.03 -23.41 -1.28
C CYS A 224 -10.70 -24.67 -2.11
N SER A 225 -10.47 -25.82 -1.45
CA SER A 225 -9.91 -27.03 -2.07
C SER A 225 -8.58 -26.78 -2.80
N CYS A 226 -7.73 -25.95 -2.19
CA CYS A 226 -6.48 -25.45 -2.74
C CYS A 226 -5.38 -25.43 -1.68
N ASP A 227 -4.11 -25.36 -2.09
CA ASP A 227 -2.99 -25.06 -1.19
C ASP A 227 -2.81 -23.53 -1.15
N GLY A 228 -3.37 -22.88 -0.12
CA GLY A 228 -3.44 -21.42 0.02
C GLY A 228 -3.68 -20.95 1.46
N ARG A 229 -3.13 -19.78 1.79
CA ARG A 229 -3.31 -19.04 3.05
C ARG A 229 -3.17 -17.53 2.82
N TRP A 230 -3.59 -16.73 3.79
CA TRP A 230 -3.32 -15.29 3.80
C TRP A 230 -1.83 -15.03 3.99
N ALA A 231 -1.33 -13.94 3.38
CA ALA A 231 0.05 -13.50 3.55
C ALA A 231 0.35 -13.14 5.01
N LEU A 232 -0.58 -12.39 5.61
CA LEU A 232 -0.63 -12.01 7.03
C LEU A 232 -1.81 -12.74 7.69
N ASP A 233 -1.61 -13.48 8.76
CA ASP A 233 -2.65 -14.31 9.39
C ASP A 233 -2.66 -14.23 10.93
N PRO A 234 -3.37 -13.25 11.52
CA PRO A 234 -3.35 -13.02 12.97
C PRO A 234 -4.16 -14.07 13.76
N ALA A 235 -4.83 -15.02 13.11
CA ALA A 235 -5.73 -15.94 13.82
C ALA A 235 -4.99 -16.73 14.90
N GLU A 236 -5.66 -16.94 16.05
CA GLU A 236 -5.07 -17.66 17.17
C GLU A 236 -4.46 -19.02 16.75
N GLY A 237 -3.14 -19.16 16.93
CA GLY A 237 -2.40 -20.37 16.61
C GLY A 237 -2.11 -20.60 15.12
N SER A 238 -2.17 -19.54 14.31
CA SER A 238 -1.61 -19.46 12.95
C SER A 238 -0.07 -19.65 12.96
N LEU A 239 0.57 -19.41 11.81
CA LEU A 239 2.02 -19.47 11.68
C LEU A 239 2.56 -18.05 11.67
N ASP A 240 3.42 -17.72 12.63
CA ASP A 240 4.25 -16.49 12.67
C ASP A 240 4.70 -16.09 11.26
N ASP A 241 4.25 -14.91 10.84
CA ASP A 241 4.55 -14.33 9.55
C ASP A 241 5.17 -12.92 9.57
N ALA A 242 5.40 -12.36 10.75
CA ALA A 242 6.15 -11.13 11.00
C ALA A 242 7.51 -11.01 10.29
N LEU A 243 8.19 -12.14 10.02
CA LEU A 243 9.53 -12.17 9.39
C LEU A 243 9.51 -12.54 7.90
N TYR A 244 8.35 -12.77 7.30
CA TYR A 244 8.26 -12.91 5.85
C TYR A 244 8.27 -11.54 5.18
N ASP A 245 8.52 -11.60 3.89
CA ASP A 245 8.63 -10.51 2.93
C ASP A 245 7.93 -11.09 1.71
N VAL A 246 6.64 -10.79 1.55
CA VAL A 246 5.78 -11.53 0.60
C VAL A 246 5.78 -10.89 -0.78
N ASP A 247 5.86 -9.57 -0.85
CA ASP A 247 5.98 -8.75 -2.05
C ASP A 247 7.42 -8.63 -2.56
N ASN A 248 8.41 -9.13 -1.81
CA ASN A 248 9.81 -9.29 -2.24
C ASN A 248 10.52 -7.95 -2.50
N ASP A 249 10.21 -6.95 -1.69
CA ASP A 249 10.79 -5.61 -1.71
C ASP A 249 12.05 -5.49 -0.81
N THR A 250 12.36 -6.56 -0.05
CA THR A 250 13.44 -6.71 0.95
C THR A 250 13.15 -6.16 2.35
N LEU A 251 11.95 -5.66 2.59
CA LEU A 251 11.43 -5.29 3.89
C LEU A 251 10.58 -6.45 4.44
N THR A 252 10.65 -6.70 5.75
CA THR A 252 9.82 -7.75 6.37
C THR A 252 8.53 -7.16 6.86
N ASN A 253 7.42 -7.92 6.85
CA ASN A 253 6.11 -7.48 7.33
C ASN A 253 6.17 -6.66 8.64
N SER A 254 6.87 -7.14 9.67
CA SER A 254 6.98 -6.42 10.97
C SER A 254 7.81 -5.13 10.94
N ALA A 255 8.63 -4.90 9.92
CA ALA A 255 9.37 -3.66 9.70
C ALA A 255 8.52 -2.59 9.00
N GLU A 256 7.40 -2.99 8.41
CA GLU A 256 6.46 -2.16 7.67
C GLU A 256 5.35 -1.62 8.56
N ALA A 257 5.23 -2.18 9.76
CA ALA A 257 4.27 -1.76 10.77
C ALA A 257 4.26 -0.23 10.99
N PRO A 258 3.13 0.35 11.44
CA PRO A 258 2.97 1.81 11.56
C PRO A 258 3.96 2.48 12.52
N ASP A 259 4.49 1.74 13.51
CA ASP A 259 5.52 2.22 14.45
C ASP A 259 6.97 2.08 13.92
N ARG A 260 7.12 1.69 12.66
CA ARG A 260 8.40 1.47 11.94
C ARG A 260 8.47 2.31 10.67
N TRP A 261 8.34 1.68 9.49
CA TRP A 261 8.34 2.34 8.18
C TRP A 261 6.95 2.69 7.68
N ASN A 262 5.87 2.18 8.29
CA ASN A 262 4.50 2.55 7.93
C ASN A 262 4.26 2.38 6.41
N THR A 263 4.65 1.21 5.91
CA THR A 263 4.49 0.77 4.53
C THR A 263 3.48 -0.37 4.47
N ASN A 264 3.11 -0.79 3.27
CA ASN A 264 2.12 -1.82 3.04
C ASN A 264 2.80 -3.17 2.73
N PRO A 265 2.72 -4.18 3.62
CA PRO A 265 3.45 -5.44 3.51
C PRO A 265 3.02 -6.38 2.37
N VAL A 266 2.15 -5.92 1.49
CA VAL A 266 1.71 -6.65 0.30
C VAL A 266 1.73 -5.77 -0.95
N ASP A 267 2.45 -4.66 -0.88
CA ASP A 267 2.67 -3.69 -1.94
C ASP A 267 4.11 -3.19 -1.88
N ASP A 268 4.91 -3.63 -2.83
CA ASP A 268 6.36 -3.38 -2.88
C ASP A 268 6.75 -1.91 -3.04
N ASP A 269 5.82 -1.05 -3.45
CA ASP A 269 5.99 0.40 -3.67
C ASP A 269 4.79 1.14 -3.06
N THR A 270 4.90 1.49 -1.78
CA THR A 270 3.81 2.03 -0.96
C THR A 270 3.36 3.42 -1.41
N ASP A 271 4.30 4.29 -1.78
CA ASP A 271 4.02 5.69 -2.10
C ASP A 271 3.90 5.97 -3.61
N HIS A 272 4.16 4.95 -4.43
CA HIS A 272 3.99 4.91 -5.87
C HIS A 272 4.96 5.83 -6.63
N ASP A 273 6.21 5.89 -6.16
CA ASP A 273 7.29 6.64 -6.78
C ASP A 273 8.20 5.80 -7.69
N LEU A 274 7.88 4.50 -7.84
CA LEU A 274 8.59 3.47 -8.61
C LEU A 274 9.80 2.82 -7.92
N LEU A 275 10.12 3.20 -6.68
CA LEU A 275 11.14 2.55 -5.88
C LEU A 275 10.52 1.52 -4.94
N PRO A 276 11.17 0.37 -4.71
CA PRO A 276 10.68 -0.56 -3.71
C PRO A 276 10.98 -0.10 -2.28
N ASP A 277 10.04 -0.30 -1.35
CA ASP A 277 10.13 0.24 0.00
C ASP A 277 11.42 -0.20 0.71
N GLY A 278 11.75 -1.48 0.67
CA GLY A 278 12.99 -2.01 1.26
C GLY A 278 14.28 -1.47 0.62
N TRP A 279 14.27 -1.11 -0.66
CA TRP A 279 15.41 -0.49 -1.35
C TRP A 279 15.64 0.94 -0.84
N GLU A 280 14.57 1.71 -0.72
CA GLU A 280 14.60 3.07 -0.19
C GLU A 280 15.10 3.10 1.25
N VAL A 281 14.58 2.22 2.11
CA VAL A 281 15.02 2.05 3.50
C VAL A 281 16.53 1.81 3.58
N TYR A 282 17.05 0.93 2.73
CA TYR A 282 18.47 0.57 2.70
C TYR A 282 19.35 1.78 2.35
N TYR A 283 19.04 2.48 1.25
CA TYR A 283 19.86 3.60 0.80
C TYR A 283 19.66 4.86 1.63
N SER A 284 18.46 5.12 2.14
CA SER A 284 18.21 6.19 3.12
C SER A 284 19.08 6.03 4.37
N MET A 285 19.18 4.80 4.90
CA MET A 285 20.04 4.52 6.04
C MET A 285 21.53 4.76 5.72
N LEU A 286 21.98 4.41 4.51
CA LEU A 286 23.36 4.64 4.10
C LEU A 286 23.65 6.13 3.85
N ALA A 287 22.71 6.89 3.27
CA ALA A 287 22.83 8.33 3.03
C ALA A 287 23.04 9.12 4.33
N ILE A 288 22.26 8.77 5.35
CA ILE A 288 22.37 9.37 6.69
C ILE A 288 23.73 9.01 7.32
N GLN A 289 24.20 7.77 7.15
CA GLN A 289 25.48 7.31 7.71
C GLN A 289 26.70 7.92 7.02
N SER A 290 26.65 8.13 5.70
CA SER A 290 27.69 8.77 4.91
C SER A 290 27.74 10.28 5.17
N GLY A 291 26.64 10.86 5.66
CA GLY A 291 26.47 12.29 5.88
C GLY A 291 26.21 13.06 4.58
N LEU A 292 25.68 12.37 3.56
CA LEU A 292 25.21 12.98 2.31
C LEU A 292 24.07 13.97 2.60
N VAL A 293 23.16 13.59 3.51
CA VAL A 293 22.00 14.37 3.91
C VAL A 293 22.02 14.71 5.41
N ASP A 294 21.35 15.81 5.78
CA ASP A 294 21.17 16.20 7.19
C ASP A 294 19.87 15.62 7.73
N ASN A 295 19.99 14.59 8.58
CA ASN A 295 18.84 13.91 9.19
C ASN A 295 17.91 14.89 9.94
N ALA A 296 18.46 15.94 10.55
CA ALA A 296 17.67 16.88 11.33
C ALA A 296 16.71 17.73 10.47
N THR A 297 17.04 17.96 9.20
CA THR A 297 16.14 18.65 8.26
C THR A 297 15.02 17.73 7.79
N LEU A 298 15.33 16.48 7.44
CA LEU A 298 14.35 15.49 6.98
C LEU A 298 13.35 15.14 8.09
N GLU A 299 13.82 14.91 9.32
CA GLU A 299 12.95 14.70 10.49
C GLU A 299 12.01 15.88 10.75
N SER A 300 12.37 17.11 10.35
CA SER A 300 11.52 18.28 10.52
C SER A 300 10.33 18.31 9.55
N TYR A 301 10.48 17.62 8.42
CA TYR A 301 9.42 17.37 7.44
C TYR A 301 8.62 16.11 7.76
N GLY A 302 9.15 15.24 8.62
CA GLY A 302 8.53 13.98 9.02
C GLY A 302 9.09 12.76 8.30
N ALA A 303 10.06 12.95 7.40
CA ALA A 303 10.73 11.89 6.66
C ALA A 303 11.83 11.22 7.51
N ARG A 304 12.02 9.91 7.27
CA ARG A 304 13.01 9.01 7.89
C ARG A 304 14.21 8.74 6.97
N GLY A 305 14.40 9.57 5.96
CA GLY A 305 15.42 9.43 4.94
C GLY A 305 15.23 10.45 3.82
N PRO A 306 16.17 10.51 2.86
CA PRO A 306 15.95 11.17 1.58
C PRO A 306 15.01 10.41 0.63
N MET A 307 14.80 9.12 0.88
CA MET A 307 13.87 8.23 0.18
C MET A 307 13.08 7.49 1.27
N ASP A 308 12.09 8.15 1.87
CA ASP A 308 11.23 7.54 2.89
C ASP A 308 10.03 6.90 2.19
N PRO A 309 9.90 5.56 2.22
CA PRO A 309 8.93 4.81 1.41
C PRO A 309 7.45 5.09 1.69
N ALA A 310 7.16 5.88 2.74
CA ALA A 310 5.80 6.33 3.03
C ALA A 310 5.48 7.70 2.39
N LEU A 311 6.43 8.32 1.69
CA LEU A 311 6.39 9.69 1.22
C LEU A 311 6.96 9.81 -0.20
N ILE A 312 6.07 9.96 -1.17
CA ILE A 312 6.41 10.18 -2.59
C ILE A 312 7.46 11.30 -2.87
N ASP A 313 7.64 12.24 -1.93
CA ASP A 313 8.59 13.36 -1.98
C ASP A 313 9.01 13.67 -0.52
N SER A 314 10.16 13.12 -0.12
CA SER A 314 10.65 13.14 1.26
C SER A 314 11.13 14.52 1.73
N ASP A 315 11.65 15.33 0.82
CA ASP A 315 12.25 16.63 1.14
C ASP A 315 11.35 17.84 0.79
N PHE A 316 10.22 17.57 0.11
CA PHE A 316 9.18 18.49 -0.32
C PHE A 316 9.65 19.55 -1.32
N ASP A 317 10.65 19.25 -2.16
CA ASP A 317 11.12 20.16 -3.21
C ASP A 317 10.26 20.12 -4.50
N GLY A 318 9.39 19.12 -4.62
CA GLY A 318 8.46 18.91 -5.72
C GLY A 318 8.98 17.96 -6.80
N ILE A 319 10.09 17.26 -6.57
CA ILE A 319 10.57 16.10 -7.30
C ILE A 319 10.25 14.86 -6.45
N ASN A 320 9.82 13.78 -7.09
CA ASN A 320 9.57 12.55 -6.36
C ASN A 320 10.89 11.83 -6.05
N ASP A 321 10.93 11.04 -4.98
CA ASP A 321 12.17 10.38 -4.52
C ASP A 321 12.79 9.50 -5.63
N GLY A 322 12.01 8.73 -6.40
CA GLY A 322 12.46 7.99 -7.59
C GLY A 322 13.01 8.83 -8.75
N ASP A 323 12.61 10.09 -8.86
CA ASP A 323 13.07 11.05 -9.89
C ASP A 323 14.26 11.91 -9.41
N GLU A 324 14.68 11.77 -8.15
CA GLU A 324 15.83 12.50 -7.59
C GLU A 324 17.17 11.94 -8.08
N ASP A 325 18.20 12.78 -8.02
CA ASP A 325 19.61 12.45 -8.27
C ASP A 325 20.47 13.08 -7.15
N PRO A 326 20.60 12.39 -6.00
CA PRO A 326 21.28 12.94 -4.82
C PRO A 326 22.80 13.07 -4.98
N ASP A 327 23.44 12.26 -5.83
CA ASP A 327 24.89 12.17 -5.94
C ASP A 327 25.48 12.86 -7.20
N LEU A 328 24.62 13.29 -8.12
CA LEU A 328 24.89 14.07 -9.32
C LEU A 328 25.88 13.38 -10.26
N ASP A 329 25.70 12.08 -10.45
CA ASP A 329 26.63 11.23 -11.18
C ASP A 329 26.35 11.12 -12.69
N GLY A 330 25.22 11.67 -13.15
CA GLY A 330 24.80 11.70 -14.54
C GLY A 330 25.80 12.32 -15.53
N LEU A 331 25.47 12.29 -16.82
CA LEU A 331 26.34 12.83 -17.86
C LEU A 331 26.43 14.35 -17.80
N ASN A 332 27.67 14.84 -17.87
CA ASN A 332 27.94 16.27 -17.84
C ASN A 332 27.25 17.04 -18.98
N ARG A 333 26.20 17.81 -18.66
CA ARG A 333 25.41 18.60 -19.62
C ARG A 333 26.24 19.49 -20.53
N THR A 334 27.27 20.14 -20.00
CA THR A 334 28.13 21.02 -20.81
C THR A 334 28.88 20.21 -21.87
N SER A 335 29.30 18.99 -21.54
CA SER A 335 29.96 18.09 -22.49
C SER A 335 28.97 17.60 -23.56
N LEU A 336 27.74 17.26 -23.17
CA LEU A 336 26.66 16.91 -24.10
C LEU A 336 26.32 18.06 -25.05
N LEU A 337 26.15 19.27 -24.54
CA LEU A 337 25.87 20.46 -25.36
C LEU A 337 27.01 20.74 -26.34
N ASN A 338 28.27 20.63 -25.92
CA ASN A 338 29.39 20.78 -26.84
C ASN A 338 29.46 19.68 -27.91
N LYS A 339 28.94 18.49 -27.61
CA LYS A 339 28.89 17.33 -28.52
C LYS A 339 27.76 17.47 -29.55
N TYR A 340 26.52 17.64 -29.09
CA TYR A 340 25.33 17.59 -29.95
C TYR A 340 24.78 18.96 -30.39
N CYS A 341 25.17 20.05 -29.72
CA CYS A 341 24.77 21.42 -30.03
C CYS A 341 25.90 22.43 -29.76
N PRO A 342 27.04 22.32 -30.48
CA PRO A 342 28.17 23.22 -30.29
C PRO A 342 27.82 24.70 -30.53
N GLY A 343 26.71 24.99 -31.23
CA GLY A 343 26.15 26.32 -31.41
C GLY A 343 25.30 26.86 -30.25
N HIS A 344 25.07 26.12 -29.15
CA HIS A 344 24.12 26.48 -28.09
C HIS A 344 24.34 27.87 -27.47
N ASP A 345 25.61 28.30 -27.37
CA ASP A 345 25.99 29.60 -26.79
C ASP A 345 25.97 30.77 -27.79
N ASP A 346 25.80 30.49 -29.09
CA ASP A 346 25.78 31.51 -30.14
C ASP A 346 24.38 31.60 -30.80
N PRO A 347 23.58 32.63 -30.48
CA PRO A 347 22.26 32.81 -31.07
C PRO A 347 22.28 33.11 -32.58
N THR A 348 23.46 33.22 -33.18
CA THR A 348 23.65 33.35 -34.63
C THR A 348 24.11 32.06 -35.32
N SER A 349 24.43 31.01 -34.55
CA SER A 349 24.73 29.68 -35.04
C SER A 349 23.47 28.82 -35.06
N SER A 350 23.38 27.92 -36.05
CA SER A 350 22.36 26.87 -36.11
C SER A 350 23.00 25.48 -36.08
N ASP A 351 24.25 25.38 -35.62
CA ASP A 351 24.99 24.11 -35.52
C ASP A 351 24.54 23.34 -34.27
N CYS A 352 23.31 22.83 -34.33
CA CYS A 352 22.73 21.94 -33.33
C CYS A 352 21.99 20.80 -34.01
N ASN A 353 22.47 19.58 -33.77
CA ASN A 353 21.82 18.36 -34.22
C ASN A 353 20.71 17.93 -33.25
N ILE A 354 20.91 18.21 -31.95
CA ILE A 354 19.89 18.06 -30.91
C ILE A 354 19.72 19.41 -30.22
N ASP A 355 18.64 20.12 -30.56
CA ASP A 355 18.37 21.48 -30.07
C ASP A 355 17.76 21.46 -28.65
N PRO A 356 18.46 21.97 -27.61
CA PRO A 356 17.98 21.96 -26.22
C PRO A 356 16.74 22.83 -25.99
N THR A 357 16.35 23.68 -26.96
CA THR A 357 15.15 24.51 -26.88
C THR A 357 13.90 23.81 -27.40
N THR A 358 14.07 22.72 -28.14
CA THR A 358 12.96 21.85 -28.55
C THR A 358 12.53 20.96 -27.38
N PRO A 359 11.25 20.56 -27.30
CA PRO A 359 10.80 19.63 -26.27
C PRO A 359 11.61 18.33 -26.22
N ASP A 360 11.93 17.75 -27.38
CA ASP A 360 12.65 16.48 -27.48
C ASP A 360 14.13 16.63 -27.10
N GLY A 361 14.77 17.72 -27.55
CA GLY A 361 16.15 17.99 -27.16
C GLY A 361 16.28 18.40 -25.70
N LYS A 362 15.32 19.12 -25.12
CA LYS A 362 15.31 19.40 -23.68
C LYS A 362 15.30 18.08 -22.88
N ARG A 363 14.40 17.15 -23.24
CA ARG A 363 14.32 15.82 -22.62
C ARG A 363 15.64 15.05 -22.77
N PHE A 364 16.29 15.10 -23.94
CA PHE A 364 17.60 14.47 -24.15
C PHE A 364 18.66 14.92 -23.14
N TYR A 365 18.82 16.23 -22.96
CA TYR A 365 19.86 16.73 -22.06
C TYR A 365 19.49 16.58 -20.59
N ASP A 366 18.21 16.74 -20.22
CA ASP A 366 17.78 16.63 -18.84
C ASP A 366 17.85 15.16 -18.36
N ASN A 367 17.35 14.19 -19.16
CA ASN A 367 17.44 12.76 -18.83
C ASN A 367 18.86 12.20 -18.80
N LEU A 368 19.81 12.85 -19.47
CA LEU A 368 21.20 12.41 -19.41
C LEU A 368 21.99 13.16 -18.35
N GLU A 369 21.52 14.32 -17.88
CA GLU A 369 22.18 15.09 -16.82
C GLU A 369 21.86 14.53 -15.44
N ASN A 370 20.66 13.98 -15.27
CA ASN A 370 20.22 13.34 -14.04
C ASN A 370 20.12 11.84 -14.29
N PHE A 371 20.91 11.05 -13.59
CA PHE A 371 20.70 9.60 -13.54
C PHE A 371 19.93 9.35 -12.24
N THR A 372 18.62 9.09 -12.36
CA THR A 372 17.74 9.16 -11.19
C THR A 372 17.81 7.90 -10.33
N ASN A 373 17.39 7.99 -9.07
CA ASN A 373 17.30 6.86 -8.15
C ASN A 373 16.58 5.65 -8.78
N PHE A 374 15.49 5.89 -9.53
CA PHE A 374 14.79 4.82 -10.26
C PHE A 374 15.63 4.21 -11.39
N GLU A 375 16.31 5.04 -12.18
CA GLU A 375 17.22 4.52 -13.23
C GLU A 375 18.37 3.72 -12.61
N GLU A 376 18.83 4.10 -11.42
CA GLU A 376 19.84 3.36 -10.68
C GLU A 376 19.34 2.04 -10.13
N TYR A 377 18.10 2.01 -9.62
CA TYR A 377 17.42 0.78 -9.24
C TYR A 377 17.34 -0.20 -10.42
N GLU A 378 16.92 0.28 -11.61
CA GLU A 378 16.81 -0.55 -12.81
C GLU A 378 18.17 -1.10 -13.28
N ASN A 379 19.25 -0.32 -13.11
CA ASN A 379 20.59 -0.69 -13.56
C ASN A 379 21.45 -1.36 -12.46
N GLY A 380 20.98 -1.42 -11.22
CA GLY A 380 21.69 -2.00 -10.08
C GLY A 380 22.90 -1.19 -9.63
N THR A 381 22.85 0.13 -9.77
CA THR A 381 23.87 1.10 -9.30
C THR A 381 23.45 1.72 -7.96
N ASN A 382 24.12 2.76 -7.48
CA ASN A 382 24.04 3.21 -6.09
C ASN A 382 23.63 4.70 -5.97
N PRO A 383 22.41 5.00 -5.48
CA PRO A 383 21.79 6.34 -5.49
C PRO A 383 22.41 7.41 -4.61
N ILE A 384 23.44 7.04 -3.89
CA ILE A 384 24.10 7.91 -2.93
C ILE A 384 25.62 7.91 -3.13
N SER A 385 26.11 7.27 -4.20
CA SER A 385 27.51 7.10 -4.50
C SER A 385 27.73 7.01 -5.99
N ASN A 386 28.28 8.10 -6.52
CA ASN A 386 28.54 8.34 -7.92
C ASN A 386 29.54 7.42 -8.64
N ASP A 387 29.95 6.29 -8.07
CA ASP A 387 30.93 5.30 -8.58
C ASP A 387 30.69 3.99 -7.82
N THR A 388 29.76 3.16 -8.30
CA THR A 388 29.30 1.96 -7.61
C THR A 388 30.39 0.89 -7.50
N ASP A 389 31.22 0.74 -8.54
CA ASP A 389 32.20 -0.35 -8.64
C ASP A 389 33.64 0.05 -8.24
N GLY A 390 33.88 1.34 -8.05
CA GLY A 390 35.11 1.92 -7.54
C GLY A 390 36.23 2.00 -8.58
N ASP A 391 35.90 2.09 -9.87
CA ASP A 391 36.86 2.11 -10.98
C ASP A 391 37.28 3.53 -11.44
N ASP A 392 36.81 4.56 -10.73
CA ASP A 392 36.95 5.99 -11.01
C ASP A 392 36.10 6.50 -12.20
N TRP A 393 35.11 5.73 -12.69
CA TRP A 393 34.03 6.21 -13.55
C TRP A 393 32.75 6.43 -12.75
N ASN A 394 31.87 7.27 -13.30
CA ASN A 394 30.57 7.50 -12.69
C ASN A 394 29.53 6.57 -13.32
N ASP A 395 28.54 6.15 -12.54
CA ASP A 395 27.58 5.12 -12.95
C ASP A 395 26.74 5.57 -14.16
N GLY A 396 26.24 6.82 -14.17
CA GLY A 396 25.50 7.37 -15.31
C GLY A 396 26.26 7.25 -16.65
N PRO A 397 27.48 7.79 -16.79
CA PRO A 397 28.34 7.55 -17.95
C PRO A 397 28.65 6.07 -18.23
N GLU A 398 28.85 5.23 -17.22
CA GLU A 398 29.12 3.81 -17.40
C GLU A 398 27.95 3.09 -18.07
N VAL A 399 26.74 3.26 -17.54
CA VAL A 399 25.50 2.70 -18.10
C VAL A 399 25.26 3.24 -19.51
N TYR A 400 25.42 4.56 -19.71
CA TYR A 400 25.18 5.17 -21.01
C TYR A 400 26.10 4.63 -22.11
N TYR A 401 27.41 4.49 -21.84
CA TYR A 401 28.42 4.11 -22.84
C TYR A 401 28.64 2.59 -22.99
N GLN A 402 27.87 1.76 -22.30
CA GLN A 402 27.87 0.31 -22.55
C GLN A 402 27.45 -0.01 -23.99
N ASP A 403 27.91 -1.13 -24.52
CA ASP A 403 27.61 -1.61 -25.88
C ASP A 403 27.19 -3.09 -25.76
N HIS A 404 25.90 -3.30 -25.52
CA HIS A 404 25.35 -4.60 -25.11
C HIS A 404 25.43 -5.65 -26.21
N ASP A 405 25.19 -5.28 -27.45
CA ASP A 405 25.24 -6.17 -28.61
C ASP A 405 26.57 -6.12 -29.39
N ASN A 406 27.50 -5.27 -28.96
CA ASN A 406 28.83 -5.06 -29.55
C ASN A 406 28.77 -4.57 -31.00
N ASP A 407 27.77 -3.77 -31.34
CA ASP A 407 27.65 -3.19 -32.65
C ASP A 407 28.40 -1.84 -32.77
N GLY A 408 28.89 -1.29 -31.67
CA GLY A 408 29.66 -0.06 -31.62
C GLY A 408 28.82 1.22 -31.49
N MET A 409 27.52 1.12 -31.24
CA MET A 409 26.67 2.16 -30.69
C MET A 409 26.62 2.05 -29.16
N ALA A 410 26.26 3.15 -28.49
CA ALA A 410 26.13 3.16 -27.04
C ALA A 410 24.68 2.83 -26.65
N THR A 411 24.50 1.95 -25.68
CA THR A 411 23.22 1.45 -25.17
C THR A 411 22.28 2.60 -24.79
N GLY A 412 22.79 3.60 -24.07
CA GLY A 412 21.99 4.76 -23.68
C GLY A 412 21.58 5.65 -24.87
N TRP A 413 22.40 5.70 -25.92
CA TRP A 413 22.05 6.41 -27.16
C TRP A 413 20.98 5.65 -27.95
N GLU A 414 21.10 4.33 -28.03
CA GLU A 414 20.11 3.45 -28.67
C GLU A 414 18.76 3.53 -27.97
N TYR A 415 18.76 3.44 -26.64
CA TYR A 415 17.56 3.57 -25.82
C TYR A 415 16.83 4.90 -26.07
N TYR A 416 17.55 6.02 -26.04
CA TYR A 416 16.95 7.35 -26.28
C TYR A 416 16.28 7.45 -27.66
N PHE A 417 16.90 6.87 -28.70
CA PHE A 417 16.36 6.91 -30.06
C PHE A 417 15.40 5.76 -30.38
N GLU A 418 14.96 4.98 -29.39
CA GLU A 418 14.06 3.83 -29.55
C GLU A 418 14.62 2.76 -30.51
N PHE A 419 15.92 2.51 -30.41
CA PHE A 419 16.62 1.37 -31.02
C PHE A 419 16.69 0.23 -30.00
N ASP A 420 16.95 -1.00 -30.46
CA ASP A 420 16.99 -2.19 -29.61
C ASP A 420 18.46 -2.46 -29.23
N PRO A 421 18.90 -2.15 -28.00
CA PRO A 421 20.31 -2.28 -27.62
C PRO A 421 20.84 -3.72 -27.62
N MET A 422 19.97 -4.69 -27.91
CA MET A 422 20.29 -6.11 -28.02
C MET A 422 20.26 -6.60 -29.48
N ASP A 423 19.93 -5.74 -30.47
CA ASP A 423 19.85 -6.07 -31.90
C ASP A 423 20.81 -5.26 -32.79
N SER A 424 22.04 -5.78 -32.91
CA SER A 424 23.13 -5.22 -33.74
C SER A 424 22.83 -4.95 -35.22
N VAL A 425 21.65 -5.37 -35.71
CA VAL A 425 21.22 -5.12 -37.08
C VAL A 425 20.73 -3.68 -37.24
N ASP A 426 20.17 -3.07 -36.20
CA ASP A 426 19.55 -1.75 -36.29
C ASP A 426 20.54 -0.62 -36.57
N ARG A 427 21.82 -0.78 -36.21
CA ARG A 427 22.96 0.06 -36.64
C ARG A 427 23.02 0.31 -38.14
N ASN A 428 22.55 -0.65 -38.94
CA ASN A 428 22.59 -0.61 -40.40
C ASN A 428 21.30 -0.04 -41.02
N ILE A 429 20.33 0.38 -40.21
CA ILE A 429 19.07 0.96 -40.65
C ILE A 429 19.25 2.47 -40.83
N ASP A 430 18.70 3.00 -41.92
CA ASP A 430 18.53 4.44 -42.16
C ASP A 430 17.12 4.79 -41.70
N SER A 431 17.01 5.31 -40.48
CA SER A 431 15.76 5.41 -39.73
C SER A 431 14.91 6.61 -40.14
N ASP A 432 15.53 7.70 -40.59
CA ASP A 432 14.86 8.92 -41.02
C ASP A 432 14.81 9.10 -42.55
N GLY A 433 15.54 8.27 -43.30
CA GLY A 433 15.56 8.23 -44.76
C GLY A 433 16.44 9.30 -45.40
N ASP A 434 17.41 9.86 -44.67
CA ASP A 434 18.34 10.87 -45.17
C ASP A 434 19.50 10.28 -45.99
N GLY A 435 19.68 8.96 -45.94
CA GLY A 435 20.73 8.20 -46.62
C GLY A 435 21.94 7.82 -45.76
N HIS A 436 21.90 8.09 -44.46
CA HIS A 436 22.87 7.70 -43.43
C HIS A 436 22.26 6.63 -42.53
N VAL A 437 23.07 5.65 -42.11
CA VAL A 437 22.60 4.60 -41.18
C VAL A 437 22.81 5.07 -39.74
N ASN A 438 22.04 4.53 -38.80
CA ASN A 438 22.07 4.87 -37.37
C ASN A 438 23.50 4.95 -36.80
N TYR A 439 24.37 3.99 -37.12
CA TYR A 439 25.77 4.04 -36.67
C TYR A 439 26.56 5.25 -37.17
N CYS A 440 26.32 5.67 -38.42
CA CYS A 440 26.97 6.85 -38.96
C CYS A 440 26.54 8.11 -38.23
N GLU A 441 25.30 8.14 -37.78
CA GLU A 441 24.74 9.26 -37.04
C GLU A 441 25.24 9.30 -35.61
N TYR A 442 25.27 8.14 -34.94
CA TYR A 442 25.93 7.98 -33.65
C TYR A 442 27.39 8.44 -33.70
N LYS A 443 28.15 8.01 -34.72
CA LYS A 443 29.57 8.38 -34.89
C LYS A 443 29.80 9.88 -35.07
N TRP A 444 28.82 10.60 -35.64
CA TRP A 444 28.93 12.01 -36.00
C TRP A 444 27.99 12.93 -35.21
N ASP A 445 27.40 12.41 -34.14
CA ASP A 445 26.54 13.13 -33.21
C ASP A 445 25.34 13.81 -33.89
N THR A 446 24.76 13.17 -34.93
CA THR A 446 23.55 13.62 -35.63
C THR A 446 22.29 12.92 -35.10
N ASN A 447 21.11 13.44 -35.45
CA ASN A 447 19.84 12.94 -34.95
C ASN A 447 19.19 11.97 -35.95
N PRO A 448 19.16 10.65 -35.67
CA PRO A 448 18.68 9.61 -36.58
C PRO A 448 17.16 9.52 -36.75
N ARG A 449 16.45 10.48 -36.17
CA ARG A 449 15.00 10.64 -36.32
C ARG A 449 14.63 11.94 -37.03
N ASP A 450 15.61 12.79 -37.37
CA ASP A 450 15.38 14.05 -38.09
C ASP A 450 16.13 14.07 -39.43
N PRO A 451 15.43 13.96 -40.58
CA PRO A 451 16.06 13.94 -41.90
C PRO A 451 16.73 15.27 -42.30
N LEU A 452 16.69 16.29 -41.43
CA LEU A 452 17.43 17.54 -41.57
C LEU A 452 18.74 17.57 -40.75
N SER A 453 18.97 16.62 -39.84
CA SER A 453 20.19 16.44 -39.07
C SER A 453 21.03 15.33 -39.68
N TYR A 454 22.09 15.68 -40.40
CA TYR A 454 22.88 14.70 -41.14
C TYR A 454 24.37 15.03 -41.13
N PRO A 455 25.25 14.02 -41.29
CA PRO A 455 26.69 14.24 -41.32
C PRO A 455 27.11 15.23 -42.43
N GLY A 456 27.86 16.26 -42.04
CA GLY A 456 28.34 17.32 -42.93
C GLY A 456 29.51 16.93 -43.84
N GLN A 457 29.91 17.87 -44.71
CA GLN A 457 31.04 17.64 -45.63
C GLN A 457 32.36 17.41 -44.87
N GLY A 458 32.83 16.17 -44.87
CA GLY A 458 34.07 15.73 -44.20
C GLY A 458 33.85 14.68 -43.11
N GLN A 459 32.60 14.50 -42.68
CA GLN A 459 32.16 13.46 -41.74
C GLN A 459 31.83 12.18 -42.53
N ASN A 460 32.86 11.54 -43.08
CA ASN A 460 32.68 10.30 -43.84
C ASN A 460 32.40 9.14 -42.88
N CYS A 461 31.41 8.34 -43.22
CA CYS A 461 31.13 7.08 -42.57
C CYS A 461 31.16 5.96 -43.63
N ASP A 462 32.04 4.98 -43.45
CA ASP A 462 32.12 3.79 -44.31
C ASP A 462 31.73 2.57 -43.49
N TRP A 463 30.44 2.52 -43.10
CA TRP A 463 29.87 1.49 -42.24
C TRP A 463 29.98 0.07 -42.81
N TYR A 464 30.31 -0.08 -44.10
CA TYR A 464 30.59 -1.40 -44.69
C TYR A 464 31.97 -1.97 -44.29
N ASN A 465 32.90 -1.10 -43.89
CA ASN A 465 34.30 -1.47 -43.59
C ASN A 465 34.73 -1.13 -42.15
N GLU A 466 33.89 -0.42 -41.40
CA GLU A 466 34.06 0.00 -40.00
C GLU A 466 33.07 -0.76 -39.12
#